data_AF-A0A4R1YUI4-F1
#
_entry.id   AF-A0A4R1YUI4-F1
#
_cell.length_a   1.000
_cell.length_b   1.000
_cell.length_c   1.000
_cell.angle_alpha   90.00
_cell.angle_beta   90.00
_cell.angle_gamma   90.00
#
_symmetry.space_group_name_H-M   'P 1'
#
loop_
_entity.id
_entity.type
_entity.pdbx_description
1 polymer ?
#
loop_
_entity_poly.entity_id
_entity_poly.type
_entity_poly.pdbx_seq_one_letter_code
_entity_poly.pdbx_strand_id
1 'polypeptide(L)'
;MRAFITVLISAWLALSGTARAEGGAVVLELFTSQGCASCPPADALIAELAKREDVIPLALHVDYWDYIGWKDVFADPAFTRRQKAYARAAGQRSVYTPQIIVGGKDHVVGYSPMDVVRLIEAHRGTPSPVTLTMERQGDTVTIRARSETAFEEDVVLQVVRYRPSEAVEITRGENSGQRYVYTNIVDAWNAVARWDGALPLVVTVQIEGEQPIVALIQKAGPGRILAAARLR
;
A
#
# COMPACT_ATOMS: atom_id res chain seq x y z
N MET A 1 -62.03 -13.56 28.54
CA MET A 1 -60.75 -12.85 28.78
C MET A 1 -59.88 -13.09 27.56
N ARG A 2 -59.66 -12.06 26.73
CA ARG A 2 -58.87 -12.18 25.48
C ARG A 2 -57.44 -11.74 25.78
N ALA A 3 -56.48 -12.65 25.62
CA ALA A 3 -55.06 -12.37 25.77
C ALA A 3 -54.53 -11.71 24.48
N PHE A 4 -53.96 -10.52 24.60
CA PHE A 4 -53.22 -9.85 23.54
C PHE A 4 -51.79 -10.38 23.51
N ILE A 5 -51.38 -10.96 22.38
CA ILE A 5 -49.98 -11.33 22.12
C ILE A 5 -49.34 -10.14 21.40
N THR A 6 -48.47 -9.41 22.09
CA THR A 6 -47.67 -8.34 21.51
C THR A 6 -46.44 -8.95 20.86
N VAL A 7 -46.39 -8.97 19.52
CA VAL A 7 -45.20 -9.35 18.76
C VAL A 7 -44.23 -8.17 18.75
N LEU A 8 -43.13 -8.29 19.48
CA LEU A 8 -42.00 -7.36 19.41
C LEU A 8 -41.16 -7.70 18.17
N ILE A 9 -41.29 -6.87 17.12
CA ILE A 9 -40.38 -6.89 15.97
C ILE A 9 -39.10 -6.17 16.40
N SER A 10 -38.07 -6.93 16.72
CA SER A 10 -36.71 -6.40 16.92
C SER A 10 -36.13 -6.02 15.56
N ALA A 11 -36.16 -4.72 15.24
CA ALA A 11 -35.44 -4.18 14.10
C ALA A 11 -33.93 -4.30 14.36
N TRP A 12 -33.29 -5.31 13.77
CA TRP A 12 -31.84 -5.37 13.62
C TRP A 12 -31.42 -4.30 12.61
N LEU A 13 -31.09 -3.10 13.10
CA LEU A 13 -30.28 -2.19 12.31
C LEU A 13 -28.88 -2.81 12.22
N ALA A 14 -28.56 -3.39 11.06
CA ALA A 14 -27.19 -3.69 10.71
C ALA A 14 -26.40 -2.37 10.73
N LEU A 15 -25.57 -2.19 11.75
CA LEU A 15 -24.57 -1.12 11.79
C LEU A 15 -23.52 -1.44 10.72
N SER A 16 -23.78 -1.03 9.48
CA SER A 16 -22.73 -0.97 8.47
C SER A 16 -21.76 0.12 8.90
N GLY A 17 -20.63 -0.28 9.50
CA GLY A 17 -19.59 0.65 9.90
C GLY A 17 -19.01 1.34 8.68
N THR A 18 -19.20 2.66 8.57
CA THR A 18 -18.51 3.48 7.57
C THR A 18 -17.08 3.69 8.04
N ALA A 19 -16.15 2.85 7.58
CA ALA A 19 -14.73 3.10 7.78
C ALA A 19 -14.34 4.30 6.90
N ARG A 20 -13.90 5.41 7.53
CA ARG A 20 -13.46 6.64 6.85
C ARG A 20 -11.97 6.82 7.08
N ALA A 21 -11.22 6.89 6.00
CA ALA A 21 -9.81 7.26 6.03
C ALA A 21 -9.64 8.69 5.51
N GLU A 22 -8.86 9.50 6.24
CA GLU A 22 -8.47 10.85 5.82
C GLU A 22 -6.98 10.87 5.46
N GLY A 23 -6.64 11.58 4.38
CA GLY A 23 -5.29 11.59 3.83
C GLY A 23 -4.24 12.22 4.74
N GLY A 24 -2.97 11.83 4.56
CA GLY A 24 -1.83 12.43 5.27
C GLY A 24 -0.72 11.45 5.68
N ALA A 25 -0.96 10.14 5.58
CA ALA A 25 0.06 9.15 5.83
C ALA A 25 1.07 9.06 4.67
N VAL A 26 2.35 8.87 5.02
CA VAL A 26 3.42 8.67 4.03
C VAL A 26 3.47 7.22 3.62
N VAL A 27 3.39 6.96 2.32
CA VAL A 27 3.49 5.60 1.78
C VAL A 27 4.95 5.23 1.63
N LEU A 28 5.29 4.03 2.10
CA LEU A 28 6.57 3.39 1.86
C LEU A 28 6.38 2.16 1.00
N GLU A 29 7.16 2.03 -0.05
CA GLU A 29 7.19 0.84 -0.89
C GLU A 29 8.53 0.14 -0.67
N LEU A 30 8.55 -0.93 0.12
CA LEU A 30 9.71 -1.79 0.28
C LEU A 30 9.71 -2.83 -0.86
N PHE A 31 10.75 -2.80 -1.69
CA PHE A 31 11.08 -3.88 -2.61
C PHE A 31 12.01 -4.88 -1.92
N THR A 32 11.52 -6.10 -1.73
CA THR A 32 12.15 -7.17 -0.93
C THR A 32 12.01 -8.53 -1.61
N SER A 33 12.67 -9.56 -1.08
CA SER A 33 12.46 -10.96 -1.48
C SER A 33 12.87 -11.91 -0.36
N GLN A 34 12.15 -13.01 -0.22
CA GLN A 34 12.51 -14.16 0.62
C GLN A 34 13.86 -14.78 0.20
N GLY A 35 14.21 -14.68 -1.09
CA GLY A 35 15.49 -15.17 -1.62
C GLY A 35 16.67 -14.22 -1.39
N CYS A 36 16.44 -13.01 -0.86
CA CYS A 36 17.46 -11.99 -0.62
C CYS A 36 17.96 -12.06 0.82
N ALA A 37 19.21 -12.49 1.05
CA ALA A 37 19.77 -12.63 2.40
C ALA A 37 19.93 -11.29 3.15
N SER A 38 20.05 -10.16 2.44
CA SER A 38 20.21 -8.83 3.03
C SER A 38 18.89 -8.13 3.36
N CYS A 39 17.75 -8.70 2.97
CA CYS A 39 16.43 -8.12 3.12
C CYS A 39 15.79 -8.19 4.53
N PRO A 40 16.02 -9.24 5.36
CA PRO A 40 15.32 -9.39 6.64
C PRO A 40 15.36 -8.16 7.59
N PRO A 41 16.47 -7.40 7.70
CA PRO A 41 16.47 -6.17 8.50
C PRO A 41 15.48 -5.11 8.00
N ALA A 42 15.32 -4.97 6.69
CA ALA A 42 14.36 -4.02 6.10
C ALA A 42 12.91 -4.50 6.25
N ASP A 43 12.66 -5.81 6.15
CA ASP A 43 11.34 -6.39 6.43
C ASP A 43 10.93 -6.15 7.90
N ALA A 44 11.87 -6.30 8.83
CA ALA A 44 11.64 -5.99 10.25
C ALA A 44 11.33 -4.51 10.49
N LEU A 45 12.01 -3.60 9.77
CA LEU A 45 11.70 -2.16 9.83
C LEU A 45 10.27 -1.87 9.34
N ILE A 46 9.82 -2.52 8.26
CA ILE A 46 8.43 -2.39 7.77
C ILE A 46 7.42 -2.89 8.81
N ALA A 47 7.70 -3.99 9.50
CA ALA A 47 6.84 -4.49 10.56
C ALA A 47 6.71 -3.50 11.73
N GLU A 48 7.80 -2.82 12.11
CA GLU A 48 7.76 -1.77 13.13
C GLU A 48 6.99 -0.52 12.65
N LEU A 49 7.22 -0.09 11.40
CA LEU A 49 6.54 1.06 10.82
C LEU A 49 5.04 0.79 10.56
N ALA A 50 4.62 -0.46 10.40
CA ALA A 50 3.21 -0.82 10.21
C ALA A 50 2.33 -0.51 11.43
N LYS A 51 2.94 -0.35 12.61
CA LYS A 51 2.29 0.05 13.87
C LYS A 51 1.97 1.54 13.91
N ARG A 52 2.52 2.34 12.98
CA ARG A 52 2.28 3.78 12.89
C ARG A 52 1.03 4.08 12.05
N GLU A 53 0.27 5.08 12.47
CA GLU A 53 -0.89 5.58 11.71
C GLU A 53 -0.49 6.62 10.65
N ASP A 54 0.63 7.32 10.85
CA ASP A 54 1.15 8.33 9.93
C ASP A 54 1.98 7.73 8.78
N VAL A 55 2.07 6.41 8.70
CA VAL A 55 2.81 5.68 7.66
C VAL A 55 1.98 4.53 7.11
N ILE A 56 2.04 4.33 5.80
CA ILE A 56 1.48 3.17 5.10
C ILE A 56 2.64 2.40 4.47
N PRO A 57 3.27 1.46 5.20
CA PRO A 57 4.34 0.66 4.64
C PRO A 57 3.75 -0.53 3.88
N LEU A 58 4.27 -0.78 2.69
CA LEU A 58 3.83 -1.82 1.78
C LEU A 58 5.06 -2.64 1.34
N ALA A 59 5.01 -3.96 1.51
CA ALA A 59 6.06 -4.87 1.09
C ALA A 59 5.72 -5.46 -0.29
N LEU A 60 6.52 -5.13 -1.30
CA LEU A 60 6.41 -5.56 -2.67
C LEU A 60 7.52 -6.58 -2.96
N HIS A 61 7.14 -7.84 -3.09
CA HIS A 61 8.08 -8.94 -3.30
C HIS A 61 8.47 -9.04 -4.78
N VAL A 62 9.76 -8.92 -5.08
CA VAL A 62 10.28 -8.97 -6.45
C VAL A 62 10.66 -10.40 -6.84
N ASP A 63 10.50 -10.72 -8.12
CA ASP A 63 10.69 -12.07 -8.67
C ASP A 63 12.14 -12.39 -9.07
N TYR A 64 13.01 -11.39 -9.19
CA TYR A 64 14.34 -11.60 -9.77
C TYR A 64 15.34 -12.29 -8.84
N TRP A 65 14.94 -12.70 -7.63
CA TRP A 65 15.73 -13.56 -6.73
C TRP A 65 15.34 -15.03 -6.80
N ASP A 66 14.22 -15.37 -7.47
CA ASP A 66 13.67 -16.73 -7.49
C ASP A 66 14.62 -17.78 -8.11
N TYR A 67 15.62 -17.32 -8.86
CA TYR A 67 16.64 -18.18 -9.45
C TYR A 67 17.62 -18.76 -8.42
N ILE A 68 17.70 -18.21 -7.19
CA ILE A 68 18.67 -18.62 -6.15
C ILE A 68 18.19 -19.86 -5.35
N GLY A 69 17.35 -20.70 -5.96
CA GLY A 69 16.93 -22.00 -5.39
C GLY A 69 15.79 -21.93 -4.38
N TRP A 70 15.35 -20.73 -4.00
CA TRP A 70 14.08 -20.48 -3.32
C TRP A 70 13.23 -19.53 -4.15
N LYS A 71 12.02 -19.98 -4.49
CA LYS A 71 11.03 -19.15 -5.17
C LYS A 71 10.18 -18.46 -4.12
N ASP A 72 10.21 -17.13 -4.10
CA ASP A 72 9.41 -16.35 -3.15
C ASP A 72 7.92 -16.54 -3.44
N VAL A 73 7.17 -16.96 -2.41
CA VAL A 73 5.73 -17.25 -2.55
C VAL A 73 4.87 -16.00 -2.73
N PHE A 74 5.43 -14.81 -2.47
CA PHE A 74 4.74 -13.52 -2.62
C PHE A 74 5.23 -12.73 -3.83
N ALA A 75 6.25 -13.21 -4.53
CA ALA A 75 6.83 -12.46 -5.64
C ALA A 75 5.85 -12.28 -6.81
N ASP A 76 5.80 -11.07 -7.34
CA ASP A 76 5.08 -10.73 -8.56
C ASP A 76 5.99 -9.98 -9.54
N PRO A 77 6.14 -10.42 -10.80
CA PRO A 77 6.85 -9.69 -11.84
C PRO A 77 6.38 -8.23 -12.02
N ALA A 78 5.14 -7.91 -11.67
CA ALA A 78 4.60 -6.55 -11.68
C ALA A 78 5.33 -5.63 -10.69
N PHE A 79 5.74 -6.15 -9.53
CA PHE A 79 6.51 -5.39 -8.54
C PHE A 79 7.93 -5.13 -9.02
N THR A 80 8.57 -6.11 -9.66
CA THR A 80 9.84 -5.90 -10.37
C THR A 80 9.73 -4.83 -11.46
N ARG A 81 8.65 -4.85 -12.26
CA ARG A 81 8.40 -3.81 -13.28
C ARG A 81 8.21 -2.43 -12.65
N ARG A 82 7.49 -2.35 -11.54
CA ARG A 82 7.27 -1.11 -10.78
C ARG A 82 8.60 -0.54 -10.26
N GLN A 83 9.45 -1.37 -9.67
CA GLN A 83 10.79 -0.97 -9.21
C GLN A 83 11.66 -0.47 -10.36
N LYS A 84 11.69 -1.20 -11.49
CA LYS A 84 12.43 -0.80 -12.69
C LYS A 84 11.92 0.53 -13.26
N ALA A 85 10.63 0.80 -13.15
CA ALA A 85 10.05 2.06 -13.58
C ALA A 85 10.52 3.24 -12.69
N TYR A 86 10.60 3.05 -11.36
CA TYR A 86 11.26 4.02 -10.48
C TYR A 86 12.74 4.23 -10.83
N ALA A 87 13.49 3.15 -11.07
CA ALA A 87 14.89 3.25 -11.46
C ALA A 87 15.06 4.07 -12.75
N ARG A 88 14.22 3.84 -13.77
CA ARG A 88 14.22 4.62 -15.03
C ARG A 88 13.91 6.09 -14.78
N ALA A 89 12.89 6.40 -13.98
CA ALA A 89 12.53 7.77 -13.64
C ALA A 89 13.66 8.50 -12.89
N ALA A 90 14.45 7.77 -12.09
CA ALA A 90 15.62 8.27 -11.38
C ALA A 90 16.93 8.25 -12.21
N GLY A 91 16.90 7.84 -13.48
CA GLY A 91 18.09 7.72 -14.33
C GLY A 91 19.06 6.60 -13.90
N GLN A 92 18.60 5.65 -13.08
CA GLN A 92 19.38 4.50 -12.61
C GLN A 92 19.35 3.36 -13.63
N ARG A 93 20.46 2.61 -13.71
CA ARG A 93 20.64 1.51 -14.67
C ARG A 93 20.27 0.14 -14.10
N SER A 94 20.04 0.04 -12.81
CA SER A 94 19.92 -1.20 -12.05
C SER A 94 18.93 -1.03 -10.90
N VAL A 95 18.40 -2.15 -10.43
CA VAL A 95 17.54 -2.28 -9.25
C VAL A 95 18.22 -3.16 -8.22
N TYR A 96 17.89 -2.96 -6.95
CA TYR A 96 18.53 -3.63 -5.81
C TYR A 96 17.49 -3.94 -4.75
N THR A 97 17.74 -4.96 -3.92
CA THR A 97 16.99 -5.18 -2.69
C THR A 97 17.93 -5.30 -1.49
N PRO A 98 17.48 -4.90 -0.28
CA PRO A 98 16.24 -4.17 -0.06
C PRO A 98 16.32 -2.74 -0.61
N GLN A 99 15.20 -2.20 -1.07
CA GLN A 99 15.07 -0.79 -1.46
C GLN A 99 13.73 -0.27 -0.96
N ILE A 100 13.73 0.89 -0.32
CA ILE A 100 12.51 1.57 0.12
C ILE A 100 12.33 2.82 -0.73
N ILE A 101 11.17 2.96 -1.36
CA ILE A 101 10.72 4.23 -1.97
C ILE A 101 9.81 4.94 -0.99
N VAL A 102 10.09 6.21 -0.71
CA VAL A 102 9.34 7.07 0.22
C VAL A 102 8.50 8.07 -0.58
N GLY A 103 7.18 8.02 -0.42
CA GLY A 103 6.24 8.95 -1.07
C GLY A 103 6.29 8.91 -2.61
N GLY A 104 6.74 7.81 -3.20
CA GLY A 104 6.93 7.65 -4.65
C GLY A 104 8.00 8.55 -5.26
N LYS A 105 8.91 9.11 -4.46
CA LYS A 105 9.92 10.07 -4.93
C LYS A 105 11.33 9.73 -4.47
N ASP A 106 11.56 9.75 -3.17
CA ASP A 106 12.88 9.55 -2.59
C ASP A 106 13.12 8.06 -2.36
N HIS A 107 14.37 7.62 -2.30
CA HIS A 107 14.68 6.22 -2.01
C HIS A 107 15.80 6.04 -0.99
N VAL A 108 15.80 4.87 -0.38
CA VAL A 108 16.86 4.35 0.47
C VAL A 108 17.21 2.96 -0.04
N VAL A 109 18.48 2.72 -0.33
CA VAL A 109 19.00 1.41 -0.74
C VAL A 109 19.67 0.75 0.46
N GLY A 110 19.40 -0.55 0.66
CA GLY A 110 19.88 -1.28 1.83
C GLY A 110 19.10 -0.94 3.09
N TYR A 111 19.70 -1.23 4.24
CA TYR A 111 19.10 -1.00 5.55
C TYR A 111 19.64 0.29 6.18
N SER A 112 18.86 1.37 6.10
CA SER A 112 19.15 2.64 6.80
C SER A 112 17.89 3.22 7.46
N PRO A 113 17.53 2.78 8.68
CA PRO A 113 16.33 3.24 9.39
C PRO A 113 16.30 4.76 9.62
N MET A 114 17.46 5.35 9.94
CA MET A 114 17.55 6.80 10.21
C MET A 114 17.23 7.63 8.97
N ASP A 115 17.68 7.20 7.80
CA ASP A 115 17.35 7.88 6.54
C ASP A 115 15.86 7.73 6.21
N VAL A 116 15.29 6.54 6.42
CA VAL A 116 13.85 6.31 6.21
C VAL A 116 13.03 7.22 7.11
N VAL A 117 13.34 7.29 8.41
CA VAL A 117 12.62 8.17 9.36
C VAL A 117 12.75 9.64 8.97
N ARG A 118 13.96 10.09 8.62
CA ARG A 118 14.20 11.47 8.16
C ARG A 118 13.35 11.81 6.93
N LEU A 119 13.27 10.90 5.96
CA LEU A 119 12.45 11.10 4.76
C LEU A 119 10.95 11.07 5.08
N ILE A 120 10.48 10.19 5.98
CA ILE A 120 9.08 10.19 6.44
C ILE A 120 8.73 11.58 6.98
N GLU A 121 9.52 12.12 7.90
CA GLU A 121 9.22 13.43 8.50
C GLU A 121 9.28 14.58 7.47
N ALA A 122 10.21 14.53 6.51
CA ALA A 122 10.27 15.50 5.42
C ALA A 122 9.01 15.48 4.53
N HIS A 123 8.49 14.28 4.22
CA HIS A 123 7.25 14.12 3.46
C HIS A 123 6.02 14.55 4.25
N ARG A 124 5.96 14.21 5.55
CA ARG A 124 4.87 14.65 6.43
C ARG A 124 4.79 16.17 6.59
N GLY A 125 5.94 16.84 6.57
CA GLY A 125 6.02 18.30 6.61
C GLY A 125 5.52 18.99 5.34
N THR A 126 5.18 18.24 4.28
CA THR A 126 4.70 18.80 3.02
C THR A 126 3.20 18.55 2.86
N PRO A 127 2.34 19.60 2.86
CA PRO A 127 0.91 19.44 2.68
C PRO A 127 0.54 18.73 1.38
N SER A 128 -0.47 17.85 1.47
CA SER A 128 -1.07 17.22 0.28
C SER A 128 -1.91 18.24 -0.50
N PRO A 129 -1.77 18.35 -1.83
CA PRO A 129 -2.67 19.15 -2.67
C PRO A 129 -4.02 18.47 -2.94
N VAL A 130 -4.23 17.26 -2.38
CA VAL A 130 -5.41 16.44 -2.60
C VAL A 130 -6.00 15.98 -1.28
N THR A 131 -7.30 16.24 -1.09
CA THR A 131 -8.09 15.54 -0.09
C THR A 131 -8.57 14.22 -0.70
N LEU A 132 -8.16 13.10 -0.09
CA LEU A 132 -8.55 11.75 -0.49
C LEU A 132 -9.29 11.08 0.66
N THR A 133 -10.45 10.51 0.38
CA THR A 133 -11.24 9.77 1.36
C THR A 133 -11.72 8.45 0.77
N MET A 134 -11.88 7.46 1.65
CA MET A 134 -12.42 6.16 1.31
C MET A 134 -13.56 5.83 2.26
N GLU A 135 -14.56 5.13 1.74
CA GLU A 135 -15.70 4.62 2.49
C GLU A 135 -16.05 3.22 1.98
N ARG A 136 -16.22 2.26 2.89
CA ARG A 136 -16.62 0.89 2.56
C ARG A 136 -18.06 0.62 3.00
N GLN A 137 -18.82 -0.02 2.12
CA GLN A 137 -20.16 -0.55 2.37
C GLN A 137 -20.26 -1.96 1.77
N GLY A 138 -20.18 -2.99 2.60
CA GLY A 138 -20.03 -4.38 2.14
C GLY A 138 -18.75 -4.55 1.31
N ASP A 139 -18.84 -5.22 0.16
CA ASP A 139 -17.73 -5.39 -0.78
C ASP A 139 -17.51 -4.17 -1.69
N THR A 140 -18.27 -3.10 -1.51
CA THR A 140 -18.14 -1.88 -2.31
C THR A 140 -17.31 -0.83 -1.57
N VAL A 141 -16.25 -0.33 -2.21
CA VAL A 141 -15.46 0.79 -1.69
C VAL A 141 -15.63 2.00 -2.60
N THR A 142 -16.09 3.10 -2.03
CA THR A 142 -16.20 4.40 -2.69
C THR A 142 -14.99 5.25 -2.33
N ILE A 143 -14.27 5.72 -3.35
CA ILE A 143 -13.09 6.57 -3.24
C ILE A 143 -13.46 7.95 -3.76
N ARG A 144 -13.20 8.99 -2.97
CA ARG A 144 -13.48 10.38 -3.34
C ARG A 144 -12.21 11.21 -3.24
N ALA A 145 -11.88 11.94 -4.30
CA ALA A 145 -10.73 12.83 -4.34
C ALA A 145 -11.16 14.25 -4.76
N ARG A 146 -10.53 15.26 -4.14
CA ARG A 146 -10.69 16.67 -4.49
C ARG A 146 -9.33 17.35 -4.44
N SER A 147 -9.06 18.21 -5.43
CA SER A 147 -7.93 19.14 -5.40
C SER A 147 -8.46 20.57 -5.45
N GLU A 148 -7.64 21.52 -5.03
CA GLU A 148 -7.96 22.95 -5.12
C GLU A 148 -7.73 23.50 -6.53
N THR A 149 -6.80 22.90 -7.28
CA THR A 149 -6.43 23.30 -8.63
C THR A 149 -6.24 22.07 -9.52
N ALA A 150 -6.49 22.21 -10.82
CA ALA A 150 -6.12 21.21 -11.81
C ALA A 150 -4.59 20.99 -11.83
N PHE A 151 -4.17 19.78 -12.20
CA PHE A 151 -2.77 19.42 -12.37
C PHE A 151 -2.30 19.74 -13.79
N GLU A 152 -1.01 20.02 -13.94
CA GLU A 152 -0.36 20.20 -15.24
C GLU A 152 -0.39 18.92 -16.08
N GLU A 153 -0.35 17.77 -15.41
CA GLU A 153 -0.42 16.44 -16.02
C GLU A 153 -1.38 15.56 -15.22
N ASP A 154 -2.09 14.67 -15.92
CA ASP A 154 -2.97 13.69 -15.31
C ASP A 154 -2.24 12.86 -14.24
N VAL A 155 -2.91 12.70 -13.11
CA VAL A 155 -2.52 11.77 -12.05
C VAL A 155 -3.35 10.49 -12.13
N VAL A 156 -2.84 9.43 -11.52
CA VAL A 156 -3.47 8.11 -11.54
C VAL A 156 -4.00 7.79 -10.15
N LEU A 157 -5.30 7.49 -10.06
CA LEU A 157 -5.88 6.82 -8.90
C LEU A 157 -5.56 5.33 -8.98
N GLN A 158 -4.90 4.83 -7.95
CA GLN A 158 -4.53 3.43 -7.80
C GLN A 158 -5.12 2.86 -6.51
N VAL A 159 -5.42 1.57 -6.54
CA VAL A 159 -5.91 0.78 -5.41
C VAL A 159 -4.96 -0.37 -5.14
N VAL A 160 -4.54 -0.50 -3.88
CA VAL A 160 -3.61 -1.52 -3.41
C VAL A 160 -4.30 -2.40 -2.38
N ARG A 161 -4.16 -3.72 -2.53
CA ARG A 161 -4.60 -4.74 -1.57
C ARG A 161 -3.37 -5.41 -0.98
N TYR A 162 -3.41 -5.67 0.31
CA TYR A 162 -2.29 -6.33 0.99
C TYR A 162 -2.75 -7.21 2.15
N ARG A 163 -2.00 -8.26 2.43
CA ARG A 163 -2.14 -9.10 3.62
C ARG A 163 -1.42 -8.44 4.81
N PRO A 164 -2.07 -8.29 5.98
CA PRO A 164 -1.43 -7.68 7.14
C PRO A 164 -0.17 -8.43 7.59
N SER A 165 -0.21 -9.77 7.62
CA SER A 165 0.96 -10.58 7.91
C SER A 165 0.82 -12.01 7.39
N GLU A 166 1.96 -12.64 7.14
CA GLU A 166 2.05 -14.08 6.86
C GLU A 166 3.40 -14.65 7.29
N ALA A 167 3.38 -15.82 7.90
CA ALA A 167 4.60 -16.54 8.29
C ALA A 167 5.01 -17.52 7.20
N VAL A 168 6.30 -17.52 6.84
CA VAL A 168 6.87 -18.42 5.83
C VAL A 168 8.07 -19.14 6.38
N GLU A 169 8.12 -20.44 6.18
CA GLU A 169 9.30 -21.27 6.40
C GLU A 169 10.07 -21.40 5.08
N ILE A 170 11.30 -20.90 5.07
CA ILE A 170 12.16 -20.93 3.89
C ILE A 170 12.98 -22.21 3.97
N THR A 171 12.80 -23.11 2.99
CA THR A 171 13.41 -24.45 3.04
C THR A 171 14.60 -24.63 2.10
N ARG A 172 14.93 -23.62 1.27
CA ARG A 172 16.07 -23.63 0.32
C ARG A 172 16.63 -22.21 0.16
N GLY A 173 17.72 -22.09 -0.61
CA GLY A 173 18.37 -20.82 -0.91
C GLY A 173 19.17 -20.27 0.28
N GLU A 174 19.58 -19.00 0.17
CA GLU A 174 20.46 -18.36 1.16
C GLU A 174 19.84 -18.25 2.55
N ASN A 175 18.51 -18.15 2.63
CA ASN A 175 17.75 -18.06 3.87
C ASN A 175 17.19 -19.42 4.34
N SER A 176 17.72 -20.55 3.85
CA SER A 176 17.23 -21.89 4.21
C SER A 176 17.26 -22.15 5.72
N GLY A 177 16.20 -22.78 6.23
CA GLY A 177 16.02 -23.11 7.65
C GLY A 177 15.49 -21.96 8.50
N GLN A 178 15.29 -20.77 7.90
CA GLN A 178 14.73 -19.62 8.60
C GLN A 178 13.21 -19.60 8.50
N ARG A 179 12.57 -19.04 9.52
CA ARG A 179 11.15 -18.73 9.54
C ARG A 179 10.98 -17.24 9.77
N TYR A 180 10.33 -16.55 8.84
CA TYR A 180 10.07 -15.12 8.91
C TYR A 180 8.58 -14.82 8.91
N VAL A 181 8.20 -13.73 9.58
CA VAL A 181 6.85 -13.16 9.49
C VAL A 181 6.94 -11.89 8.65
N TYR A 182 6.38 -11.94 7.45
CA TYR A 182 6.30 -10.79 6.56
C TYR A 182 5.05 -9.96 6.91
N THR A 183 5.13 -8.64 6.74
CA THR A 183 4.08 -7.69 7.13
C THR A 183 3.71 -6.80 5.95
N ASN A 184 2.41 -6.46 5.84
CA ASN A 184 1.83 -5.63 4.78
C ASN A 184 2.23 -6.09 3.36
N ILE A 185 2.08 -7.38 3.10
CA ILE A 185 2.48 -8.03 1.85
C ILE A 185 1.50 -7.66 0.76
N VAL A 186 1.94 -6.93 -0.27
CA VAL A 186 1.07 -6.49 -1.36
C VAL A 186 0.67 -7.67 -2.24
N ASP A 187 -0.63 -7.84 -2.45
CA ASP A 187 -1.20 -8.88 -3.32
C ASP A 187 -1.61 -8.33 -4.68
N ALA A 188 -2.09 -7.08 -4.72
CA ALA A 188 -2.54 -6.45 -5.95
C ALA A 188 -2.33 -4.95 -5.92
N TRP A 189 -1.99 -4.39 -7.08
CA TRP A 189 -1.79 -2.96 -7.27
C TRP A 189 -2.36 -2.54 -8.63
N ASN A 190 -3.54 -1.91 -8.63
CA ASN A 190 -4.31 -1.64 -9.84
C ASN A 190 -4.53 -0.14 -10.04
N ALA A 191 -4.31 0.35 -11.27
CA ALA A 191 -4.78 1.67 -11.67
C ALA A 191 -6.27 1.60 -12.00
N VAL A 192 -7.07 2.48 -11.43
CA VAL A 192 -8.54 2.46 -11.57
C VAL A 192 -9.12 3.71 -12.24
N ALA A 193 -8.37 4.82 -12.24
CA ALA A 193 -8.75 6.02 -12.99
C ALA A 193 -7.53 6.91 -13.29
N ARG A 194 -7.65 7.72 -14.34
CA ARG A 194 -6.82 8.92 -14.55
C ARG A 194 -7.65 10.16 -14.19
N TRP A 195 -6.99 11.18 -13.67
CA TRP A 195 -7.65 12.36 -13.13
C TRP A 195 -6.79 13.61 -13.29
N ASP A 196 -7.39 14.68 -13.79
CA ASP A 196 -6.73 15.96 -14.04
C ASP A 196 -6.81 16.93 -12.85
N GLY A 197 -7.54 16.58 -11.79
CA GLY A 197 -7.73 17.43 -10.62
C GLY A 197 -8.78 18.54 -10.78
N ALA A 198 -9.31 18.78 -11.98
CA ALA A 198 -10.16 19.93 -12.27
C ALA A 198 -11.56 19.81 -11.64
N LEU A 199 -12.12 18.61 -11.66
CA LEU A 199 -13.41 18.29 -11.02
C LEU A 199 -13.23 17.24 -9.93
N PRO A 200 -14.08 17.21 -8.89
CA PRO A 200 -14.06 16.13 -7.90
C PRO A 200 -14.19 14.74 -8.56
N LEU A 201 -13.35 13.80 -8.14
CA LEU A 201 -13.37 12.41 -8.60
C LEU A 201 -14.15 11.54 -7.62
N VAL A 202 -15.05 10.70 -8.14
CA VAL A 202 -15.72 9.64 -7.38
C VAL A 202 -15.58 8.34 -8.16
N VAL A 203 -14.94 7.33 -7.55
CA VAL A 203 -14.76 6.00 -8.14
C VAL A 203 -15.27 4.96 -7.17
N THR A 204 -15.99 3.97 -7.69
CA THR A 204 -16.47 2.82 -6.91
C THR A 204 -15.77 1.57 -7.41
N VAL A 205 -15.21 0.79 -6.49
CA VAL A 205 -14.55 -0.49 -6.80
C VAL A 205 -15.20 -1.62 -6.00
N GLN A 206 -15.33 -2.79 -6.63
CA GLN A 206 -15.73 -4.02 -5.95
C GLN A 206 -14.49 -4.69 -5.41
N ILE A 207 -14.47 -4.90 -4.09
CA ILE A 207 -13.34 -5.41 -3.33
C ILE A 207 -13.91 -6.39 -2.31
N GLU A 208 -13.78 -7.67 -2.60
CA GLU A 208 -14.23 -8.75 -1.72
C GLU A 208 -13.31 -8.92 -0.51
N GLY A 209 -13.89 -9.35 0.61
CA GLY A 209 -13.16 -9.75 1.81
C GLY A 209 -12.57 -8.58 2.61
N GLU A 210 -12.08 -8.89 3.81
CA GLU A 210 -11.75 -7.90 4.84
C GLU A 210 -10.28 -7.43 4.84
N GLN A 211 -9.48 -7.84 3.85
CA GLN A 211 -8.09 -7.38 3.81
C GLN A 211 -8.01 -5.86 3.64
N PRO A 212 -7.02 -5.20 4.25
CA PRO A 212 -6.82 -3.78 4.11
C PRO A 212 -6.67 -3.32 2.66
N ILE A 213 -7.09 -2.10 2.41
CA ILE A 213 -7.06 -1.45 1.10
C ILE A 213 -6.47 -0.06 1.22
N VAL A 214 -5.63 0.31 0.26
CA VAL A 214 -5.05 1.65 0.13
C VAL A 214 -5.49 2.26 -1.19
N ALA A 215 -5.97 3.50 -1.17
CA ALA A 215 -6.12 4.32 -2.36
C ALA A 215 -4.97 5.33 -2.44
N LEU A 216 -4.40 5.50 -3.63
CA LEU A 216 -3.26 6.38 -3.90
C LEU A 216 -3.58 7.28 -5.09
N ILE A 217 -3.33 8.58 -4.96
CA ILE A 217 -3.26 9.51 -6.09
C ILE A 217 -1.78 9.75 -6.39
N GLN A 218 -1.31 9.32 -7.55
CA GLN A 218 0.12 9.33 -7.89
C GLN A 218 0.35 9.95 -9.26
N LYS A 219 1.41 10.75 -9.40
CA LYS A 219 1.90 11.14 -10.73
C LYS A 219 2.28 9.89 -11.54
N ALA A 220 2.01 9.87 -12.84
CA ALA A 220 2.41 8.76 -13.70
C ALA A 220 3.95 8.59 -13.69
N GLY A 221 4.44 7.35 -13.83
CA GLY A 221 5.90 7.11 -13.88
C GLY A 221 6.39 5.75 -13.37
N PRO A 222 5.87 5.18 -12.26
CA PRO A 222 5.25 5.87 -11.12
C PRO A 222 6.12 7.05 -10.62
N GLY A 223 5.47 8.11 -10.15
CA GLY A 223 6.13 9.31 -9.62
C GLY A 223 5.65 9.66 -8.20
N ARG A 224 5.77 10.94 -7.81
CA ARG A 224 5.36 11.40 -6.49
C ARG A 224 3.90 11.01 -6.17
N ILE A 225 3.69 10.44 -4.99
CA ILE A 225 2.35 10.21 -4.42
C ILE A 225 1.86 11.52 -3.81
N LEU A 226 0.72 11.99 -4.28
CA LEU A 226 0.12 13.26 -3.85
C LEU A 226 -0.77 13.06 -2.63
N ALA A 227 -1.52 11.97 -2.57
CA ALA A 227 -2.36 11.61 -1.43
C ALA A 227 -2.49 10.09 -1.32
N ALA A 228 -2.67 9.64 -0.09
CA ALA A 228 -2.92 8.24 0.24
C ALA A 228 -3.96 8.14 1.35
N ALA A 229 -4.83 7.13 1.27
CA ALA A 229 -5.82 6.81 2.29
C ALA A 229 -5.87 5.28 2.45
N ARG A 230 -6.11 4.79 3.67
CA ARG A 230 -6.12 3.35 3.99
C ARG A 230 -7.36 2.98 4.80
N LEU A 231 -8.09 1.95 4.39
CA LEU A 231 -9.06 1.25 5.23
C LEU A 231 -8.44 -0.06 5.73
N ARG A 232 -8.62 -0.36 7.01
CA ARG A 232 -8.24 -1.63 7.65
C ARG A 232 -9.48 -2.40 8.04
#